data_AF-A0AAP0BSX2-F1
#
_entry.id   AF-A0AAP0BSX2-F1
#
_cell.length_a   1.000
_cell.length_b   1.000
_cell.length_c   1.000
_cell.angle_alpha   90.00
_cell.angle_beta   90.00
_cell.angle_gamma   90.00
#
_symmetry.space_group_name_H-M   'P 1'
#
loop_
_entity.id
_entity.type
_entity.pdbx_description
1 polymer ?
#
loop_
_entity_poly.entity_id
_entity_poly.type
_entity_poly.pdbx_seq_one_letter_code
_entity_poly.pdbx_strand_id
1 'polypeptide(L)'
;MSSPSPCWFSNATEPDIHQILLEAKTRWLRPSEICEILRNYIRFNITPDPPYKPPGGSLFLFDRKALRYFRKDGHDWRKKKDGKTVREAHEKLKSGNVDVLHCYYAHGEDNENFQRRSYWLLDGDAAPLSLSS
;
A
#
# COMPACT_ATOMS: atom_id res chain seq x y z
N MET A 1 -47.45 2.29 -15.60
CA MET A 1 -46.63 3.47 -15.27
C MET A 1 -45.77 3.07 -14.09
N SER A 2 -44.53 2.65 -14.37
CA SER A 2 -43.66 1.99 -13.40
C SER A 2 -42.93 3.04 -12.55
N SER A 3 -43.02 2.89 -11.23
CA SER A 3 -42.30 3.69 -10.24
C SER A 3 -40.78 3.59 -10.44
N PRO A 4 -40.00 4.66 -10.18
CA PRO A 4 -38.56 4.55 -10.17
C PRO A 4 -38.10 3.92 -8.85
N SER A 5 -37.30 2.85 -8.96
CA SER A 5 -36.60 2.23 -7.84
C SER A 5 -35.59 3.22 -7.22
N PRO A 6 -35.39 3.22 -5.89
CA PRO A 6 -34.33 4.02 -5.27
C PRO A 6 -32.98 3.35 -5.53
N CYS A 7 -32.11 4.04 -6.27
CA CYS A 7 -30.73 3.62 -6.47
C CYS A 7 -29.99 3.61 -5.13
N TRP A 8 -29.53 2.43 -4.69
CA TRP A 8 -28.70 2.24 -3.49
C TRP A 8 -27.24 2.63 -3.70
N PHE A 9 -26.97 3.81 -4.28
CA PHE A 9 -25.63 4.38 -4.17
C PHE A 9 -25.58 5.14 -2.85
N SER A 10 -25.10 4.45 -1.82
CA SER A 10 -24.65 5.06 -0.58
C SER A 10 -23.80 6.28 -0.93
N ASN A 11 -24.18 7.44 -0.38
CA ASN A 11 -23.34 8.63 -0.27
C ASN A 11 -22.12 8.31 0.62
N ALA A 12 -21.22 7.45 0.15
CA ALA A 12 -19.88 7.38 0.71
C ALA A 12 -19.14 8.58 0.13
N THR A 13 -19.09 9.67 0.90
CA THR A 13 -18.13 10.76 0.65
C THR A 13 -16.77 10.11 0.45
N GLU A 14 -16.17 10.29 -0.74
CA GLU A 14 -14.82 9.79 -0.99
C GLU A 14 -13.92 10.22 0.18
N PRO A 15 -13.17 9.28 0.79
CA PRO A 15 -12.37 9.59 1.96
C PRO A 15 -11.34 10.66 1.60
N ASP A 16 -11.35 11.77 2.33
CA ASP A 16 -10.37 12.84 2.17
C ASP A 16 -8.95 12.28 2.34
N ILE A 17 -8.04 12.63 1.43
CA ILE A 17 -6.65 12.16 1.43
C ILE A 17 -5.96 12.49 2.77
N HIS A 18 -6.26 13.65 3.37
CA HIS A 18 -5.71 13.99 4.68
C HIS A 18 -6.16 13.02 5.76
N GLN A 19 -7.44 12.63 5.76
CA GLN A 19 -7.97 11.63 6.68
C GLN A 19 -7.31 10.27 6.47
N ILE A 20 -7.11 9.84 5.22
CA ILE A 20 -6.40 8.59 4.90
C ILE A 20 -4.98 8.60 5.50
N LEU A 21 -4.24 9.70 5.33
CA LEU A 21 -2.88 9.83 5.87
C LEU A 21 -2.83 9.82 7.40
N LEU A 22 -3.85 10.36 8.07
CA LEU A 22 -3.97 10.30 9.53
C LEU A 22 -4.23 8.87 10.00
N GLU A 23 -5.12 8.16 9.32
CA GLU A 23 -5.49 6.77 9.66
C GLU A 23 -4.36 5.79 9.40
N ALA A 24 -3.52 6.03 8.38
CA ALA A 24 -2.34 5.22 8.09
C ALA A 24 -1.37 5.10 9.28
N LYS A 25 -1.38 6.08 10.20
CA LYS A 25 -0.51 6.07 11.40
C LYS A 25 -0.97 5.09 12.47
N THR A 26 -2.26 4.74 12.50
CA THR A 26 -2.86 3.98 13.60
C THR A 26 -3.46 2.66 13.16
N ARG A 27 -3.77 2.50 11.87
CA ARG A 27 -4.33 1.28 11.31
C ARG A 27 -3.84 1.00 9.91
N TRP A 28 -4.06 -0.23 9.51
CA TRP A 28 -3.90 -0.67 8.14
C TRP A 28 -4.93 -0.01 7.22
N LEU A 29 -4.45 0.57 6.12
CA LEU A 29 -5.31 1.12 5.08
C LEU A 29 -6.04 0.01 4.32
N ARG A 30 -7.27 0.32 3.90
CA ARG A 30 -8.14 -0.52 3.08
C ARG A 30 -7.69 -0.46 1.62
N PRO A 31 -7.98 -1.47 0.79
CA PRO A 31 -7.60 -1.46 -0.62
C PRO A 31 -8.08 -0.22 -1.39
N SER A 32 -9.29 0.28 -1.12
CA SER A 32 -9.81 1.50 -1.75
C SER A 32 -8.99 2.74 -1.39
N GLU A 33 -8.55 2.87 -0.14
CA GLU A 33 -7.72 4.00 0.34
C GLU A 33 -6.32 3.97 -0.28
N ILE A 34 -5.73 2.78 -0.42
CA ILE A 34 -4.45 2.59 -1.11
C ILE A 34 -4.58 2.97 -2.59
N CYS A 35 -5.65 2.53 -3.25
CA CYS A 35 -5.93 2.90 -4.63
C CYS A 35 -6.09 4.42 -4.80
N GLU A 36 -6.74 5.08 -3.85
CA GLU A 36 -6.91 6.54 -3.86
C GLU A 36 -5.56 7.26 -3.84
N ILE A 37 -4.63 6.85 -2.95
CA ILE A 37 -3.27 7.40 -2.91
C ILE A 37 -2.53 7.14 -4.23
N LEU A 38 -2.53 5.91 -4.73
CA LEU A 38 -1.77 5.53 -5.91
C LEU A 38 -2.27 6.21 -7.20
N ARG A 39 -3.58 6.43 -7.34
CA ARG A 39 -4.16 7.14 -8.49
C ARG A 39 -3.95 8.65 -8.43
N ASN A 40 -3.87 9.21 -7.22
CA ASN A 40 -3.68 10.63 -6.98
C ASN A 40 -2.23 11.00 -6.65
N TYR A 41 -1.26 10.17 -7.05
CA TYR A 41 0.14 10.30 -6.67
C TYR A 41 0.78 11.67 -6.92
N ILE A 42 0.30 12.42 -7.91
CA ILE A 42 0.77 13.77 -8.24
C ILE A 42 0.61 14.73 -7.05
N ARG A 43 -0.32 14.44 -6.14
CA ARG A 43 -0.57 15.20 -4.91
C ARG A 43 0.40 14.86 -3.77
N PHE A 44 1.30 13.90 -3.98
CA PHE A 44 2.22 13.39 -2.96
C PHE A 44 3.67 13.58 -3.39
N ASN A 45 4.55 13.72 -2.39
CA ASN A 45 5.98 13.73 -2.65
C ASN A 45 6.49 12.30 -2.90
N ILE A 46 7.11 12.06 -4.04
CA ILE A 46 7.79 10.80 -4.32
C ILE A 46 9.08 10.74 -3.50
N THR A 47 9.24 9.66 -2.76
CA THR A 47 10.40 9.42 -1.90
C THR A 47 11.58 8.99 -2.80
N PRO A 48 12.69 9.74 -2.80
CA PRO A 48 13.80 9.50 -3.74
C PRO A 48 14.70 8.32 -3.33
N ASP A 49 14.75 7.99 -2.04
CA ASP A 49 15.59 6.93 -1.47
C ASP A 49 14.85 6.10 -0.41
N PRO A 50 15.28 4.85 -0.15
CA PRO A 50 14.66 4.01 0.86
C PRO A 50 14.93 4.58 2.27
N PRO A 51 13.91 4.81 3.10
CA PRO A 51 14.10 5.31 4.46
C PRO A 51 14.85 4.28 5.30
N TYR A 52 15.72 4.72 6.21
CA TYR A 52 16.43 3.83 7.13
C TYR A 52 15.65 3.62 8.43
N LYS A 53 15.32 2.35 8.71
CA LYS A 53 14.57 1.85 9.87
C LYS A 53 13.37 2.74 10.24
N PRO A 54 12.43 3.00 9.30
CA PRO A 54 11.28 3.85 9.59
C PRO A 54 10.42 3.25 10.73
N PRO A 55 9.84 4.10 11.61
CA PRO A 55 8.94 3.63 12.66
C PRO A 55 7.62 3.11 12.07
N GLY A 56 6.88 2.32 12.87
CA GLY A 56 5.53 1.88 12.49
C GLY A 56 4.58 3.05 12.24
N GLY A 57 3.67 2.87 11.28
CA GLY A 57 2.73 3.93 10.85
C GLY A 57 3.33 4.94 9.88
N SER A 58 4.57 4.71 9.41
CA SER A 58 5.17 5.49 8.34
C SER A 58 4.59 5.12 6.98
N LEU A 59 4.55 6.05 6.04
CA LEU A 59 4.01 5.85 4.70
C LEU A 59 4.90 6.52 3.67
N PHE A 60 5.32 5.77 2.65
CA PHE A 60 6.22 6.25 1.60
C PHE A 60 5.73 5.85 0.22
N LEU A 61 5.78 6.79 -0.72
CA LEU A 61 5.45 6.57 -2.12
C LEU A 61 6.73 6.58 -2.95
N PHE A 62 6.96 5.56 -3.77
CA PHE A 62 8.18 5.38 -4.55
C PHE A 62 7.86 5.19 -6.04
N ASP A 63 8.71 5.74 -6.91
CA ASP A 63 8.81 5.26 -8.29
C ASP A 63 9.65 3.98 -8.32
N ARG A 64 9.01 2.85 -8.62
CA ARG A 64 9.63 1.52 -8.64
C ARG A 64 10.46 1.25 -9.90
N LYS A 65 10.30 2.03 -10.97
CA LYS A 65 11.22 1.99 -12.12
C LYS A 65 12.52 2.72 -11.77
N ALA A 66 12.41 3.88 -11.11
CA ALA A 66 13.57 4.66 -10.70
C ALA A 66 14.30 4.04 -9.49
N LEU A 67 13.56 3.50 -8.51
CA LEU A 67 14.10 2.99 -7.24
C LEU A 67 13.79 1.51 -7.04
N ARG A 68 14.48 0.64 -7.78
CA ARG A 68 14.28 -0.84 -7.73
C ARG A 68 14.44 -1.44 -6.34
N TYR A 69 15.26 -0.84 -5.47
CA TYR A 69 15.61 -1.35 -4.14
C TYR A 69 14.95 -0.58 -2.99
N PHE A 70 13.78 0.05 -3.23
CA PHE A 70 13.03 0.81 -2.21
C PHE A 70 12.69 0.05 -0.92
N ARG A 71 12.78 -1.29 -0.93
CA ARG A 71 12.59 -2.17 0.23
C ARG A 71 13.84 -2.39 1.07
N LYS A 72 15.01 -1.86 0.68
CA LYS A 72 16.25 -1.93 1.47
C LYS A 72 16.24 -0.84 2.55
N ASP A 73 15.28 -0.93 3.46
CA ASP A 73 15.03 0.03 4.54
C ASP A 73 15.84 -0.24 5.81
N GLY A 74 16.76 -1.21 5.80
CA GLY A 74 17.65 -1.50 6.92
C GLY A 74 17.00 -2.19 8.11
N HIS A 75 15.71 -2.53 8.05
CA HIS A 75 15.07 -3.42 9.03
C HIS A 75 15.51 -4.87 8.83
N ASP A 76 15.60 -5.60 9.94
CA ASP A 76 15.83 -7.04 9.93
C ASP A 76 14.50 -7.76 9.70
N TRP A 77 14.26 -8.13 8.44
CA TRP A 77 13.08 -8.87 8.01
C TRP A 77 13.30 -10.38 8.10
N ARG A 78 12.24 -11.12 8.43
CA ARG A 78 12.26 -12.58 8.43
C ARG A 78 12.79 -13.13 7.13
N LYS A 79 13.76 -14.03 7.22
CA LYS A 79 14.38 -14.66 6.05
C LYS A 79 13.86 -16.07 5.81
N LYS A 80 13.99 -16.55 4.57
CA LYS A 80 13.77 -17.95 4.21
C LYS A 80 14.84 -18.81 4.89
N LYS A 81 14.67 -20.13 4.83
CA LYS A 81 15.63 -21.11 5.40
C LYS A 81 17.07 -20.94 4.88
N ASP A 82 17.26 -20.27 3.74
CA ASP A 82 18.56 -19.95 3.16
C ASP A 82 19.32 -18.84 3.91
N GLY A 83 18.67 -18.12 4.83
CA GLY A 83 19.24 -16.99 5.58
C GLY A 83 19.57 -15.75 4.73
N LYS A 84 19.22 -15.74 3.44
CA LYS A 84 19.58 -14.69 2.48
C LYS A 84 18.35 -13.94 1.97
N THR A 85 17.29 -14.67 1.68
CA THR A 85 16.11 -14.12 1.00
C THR A 85 15.07 -13.72 2.03
N VAL A 86 14.54 -12.49 1.97
CA VAL A 86 13.39 -12.10 2.81
C VAL A 86 12.19 -13.00 2.48
N ARG A 87 11.53 -13.49 3.52
CA ARG A 87 10.29 -14.25 3.43
C ARG A 87 9.14 -13.24 3.26
N GLU A 88 8.81 -13.00 2.00
CA GLU A 88 7.73 -12.10 1.60
C GLU A 88 6.55 -12.91 1.06
N ALA A 89 5.35 -12.64 1.55
CA ALA A 89 4.12 -13.20 1.00
C ALA A 89 3.54 -12.26 -0.05
N HIS A 90 3.04 -12.81 -1.17
CA HIS A 90 2.54 -12.03 -2.30
C HIS A 90 1.06 -12.30 -2.50
N GLU A 91 0.24 -11.26 -2.35
CA GLU A 91 -1.21 -11.33 -2.45
C GLU A 91 -1.76 -10.36 -3.50
N LYS A 92 -2.98 -10.60 -3.95
CA LYS A 92 -3.80 -9.64 -4.70
C LYS A 92 -4.94 -9.17 -3.82
N LEU A 93 -5.16 -7.85 -3.75
CA LEU A 93 -6.23 -7.27 -2.95
C LEU A 93 -7.35 -6.71 -3.84
N LYS A 94 -8.58 -6.88 -3.36
CA LYS A 94 -9.80 -6.43 -4.04
C LYS A 94 -10.29 -5.10 -3.51
N SER A 95 -10.81 -4.28 -4.42
CA SER A 95 -11.68 -3.15 -4.08
C SER A 95 -13.06 -3.44 -4.65
N GLY A 96 -14.03 -3.65 -3.76
CA GLY A 96 -15.29 -4.29 -4.15
C GLY A 96 -15.04 -5.75 -4.56
N ASN A 97 -15.46 -6.11 -5.78
CA ASN A 97 -15.36 -7.48 -6.30
C ASN A 97 -14.21 -7.71 -7.30
N VAL A 98 -13.37 -6.70 -7.53
CA VAL A 98 -12.31 -6.72 -8.56
C VAL A 98 -10.94 -6.67 -7.90
N ASP A 99 -10.02 -7.53 -8.32
CA ASP A 99 -8.61 -7.46 -7.92
C ASP A 99 -7.99 -6.19 -8.49
N VAL A 100 -7.44 -5.33 -7.65
CA VAL A 100 -6.91 -4.01 -8.06
C VAL A 100 -5.44 -3.76 -7.66
N LEU A 101 -4.94 -4.47 -6.65
CA LEU A 101 -3.61 -4.25 -6.10
C LEU A 101 -2.81 -5.55 -6.00
N HIS A 102 -1.53 -5.49 -6.29
CA HIS A 102 -0.55 -6.38 -5.69
C HIS A 102 -0.23 -5.90 -4.26
N CYS A 103 -0.04 -6.83 -3.34
CA CYS A 103 0.40 -6.55 -1.97
C CYS A 103 1.48 -7.54 -1.54
N TYR A 104 2.63 -7.01 -1.13
CA TYR A 104 3.74 -7.78 -0.61
C TYR A 104 3.83 -7.57 0.91
N TYR A 105 3.85 -8.66 1.68
CA TYR A 105 3.90 -8.65 3.14
C TYR A 105 5.23 -9.19 3.65
N ALA A 106 5.90 -8.42 4.51
CA ALA A 106 7.09 -8.85 5.24
C ALA A 106 6.89 -8.68 6.75
N HIS A 107 7.42 -9.62 7.52
CA HIS A 107 7.39 -9.61 8.99
C HIS A 107 8.79 -9.34 9.53
N GLY A 108 8.90 -8.53 10.59
CA GLY A 108 10.15 -8.30 11.30
C GLY A 108 10.67 -9.59 11.92
N GLU A 109 12.00 -9.73 11.97
CA GLU A 109 12.66 -10.88 12.60
C GLU A 109 12.35 -10.92 14.10
N ASP A 110 12.61 -9.81 14.80
CA ASP A 110 12.54 -9.72 16.26
C ASP A 110 11.12 -9.52 16.81
N ASN A 111 10.25 -8.83 16.04
CA ASN A 111 8.90 -8.46 16.48
C ASN A 111 7.85 -8.90 15.45
N GLU A 112 7.02 -9.87 15.83
CA GLU A 112 5.95 -10.41 14.98
C GLU A 112 4.86 -9.41 14.62
N ASN A 113 4.64 -8.43 15.48
CA ASN A 113 3.68 -7.36 15.25
C ASN A 113 4.25 -6.27 14.33
N PHE A 114 5.57 -6.26 14.11
CA PHE A 114 6.21 -5.34 13.18
C PHE A 114 6.17 -5.91 11.77
N GLN A 115 5.48 -5.20 10.88
CA GLN A 115 5.20 -5.66 9.53
C GLN A 115 5.34 -4.51 8.55
N ARG A 116 5.68 -4.83 7.30
CA ARG A 116 5.64 -3.91 6.16
C ARG A 116 4.76 -4.46 5.06
N ARG A 117 3.98 -3.58 4.46
CA ARG A 117 3.15 -3.87 3.29
C ARG A 117 3.52 -2.96 2.15
N SER A 118 3.82 -3.53 0.98
CA SER A 118 4.11 -2.78 -0.24
C SER A 118 3.04 -3.05 -1.30
N TYR A 119 2.52 -1.99 -1.89
CA TYR A 119 1.38 -2.03 -2.81
C TYR A 119 1.70 -1.42 -4.17
N TRP A 120 1.12 -1.96 -5.24
CA TRP A 120 1.02 -1.27 -6.53
C TRP A 120 -0.22 -1.76 -7.29
N LEU A 121 -0.71 -0.94 -8.22
CA LEU A 121 -1.87 -1.26 -9.04
C LEU A 121 -1.58 -2.45 -9.98
N LEU A 122 -2.59 -3.30 -10.19
CA LEU A 122 -2.52 -4.44 -11.12
C LEU A 122 -2.50 -4.01 -12.59
N ASP A 123 -3.26 -2.96 -12.94
CA ASP A 123 -3.32 -2.45 -14.30
C ASP A 123 -2.08 -1.59 -14.63
N GLY A 124 -1.38 -2.01 -15.68
CA GLY A 124 -0.08 -1.48 -16.11
C GLY A 124 -0.10 -0.05 -16.67
N ASP A 125 -1.27 0.57 -16.81
CA ASP A 125 -1.43 1.96 -17.25
C ASP A 125 -1.30 2.97 -16.09
N ALA A 126 -1.27 2.50 -14.85
CA ALA A 126 -0.91 3.33 -13.72
C ALA A 126 0.61 3.57 -13.70
N ALA A 127 1.01 4.79 -13.31
CA ALA A 127 2.41 5.14 -13.09
C ALA A 127 3.11 4.05 -12.23
N PRO A 128 4.40 3.76 -12.46
CA PRO A 128 5.13 2.69 -11.79
C PRO A 128 5.38 3.08 -10.33
N LEU A 129 4.33 3.09 -9.52
CA LEU A 129 4.37 3.60 -8.17
C LEU A 129 4.09 2.48 -7.19
N SER A 130 4.89 2.47 -6.13
CA SER A 130 4.72 1.60 -4.99
C SER A 130 4.42 2.46 -3.76
N LEU A 131 3.36 2.12 -3.03
CA LEU A 131 3.14 2.64 -1.69
C LEU A 131 3.67 1.62 -0.68
N SER A 132 4.49 2.05 0.28
CA SER A 132 4.96 1.21 1.38
C SER A 132 4.48 1.78 2.71
N SER A 133 3.84 0.93 3.51
CA SER A 133 3.37 1.22 4.87
C SER A 133 3.94 0.22 5.87
#